data_AF-A0A950IUB6-F1
#
_entry.id   AF-A0A950IUB6-F1
#
_cell.length_a   1.000
_cell.length_b   1.000
_cell.length_c   1.000
_cell.angle_alpha   90.00
_cell.angle_beta   90.00
_cell.angle_gamma   90.00
#
_symmetry.space_group_name_H-M   'P 1'
#
loop_
_entity.id
_entity.type
_entity.pdbx_description
1 polymer ?
#
loop_
_entity_poly.entity_id
_entity_poly.type
_entity_poly.pdbx_seq_one_letter_code
_entity_poly.pdbx_strand_id
1 'polypeptide(L)'
;DIFGWLGYPMQIKVDFLCRDSILAAPLALDLVLFLDLAQRTPSLKHIGIQDWLSFYFKSPQTVPGLYPEHDLFIQLMKLKNTLRHIQGEELITHLGLEYYD
;
A
#
# COMPACT_ATOMS: atom_id res chain seq x y z
N ASP A 1 8.62 14.74 19.27
CA ASP A 1 9.90 14.30 19.83
C ASP A 1 9.88 12.83 20.16
N ILE A 2 10.95 12.13 19.83
CA ILE A 2 11.11 10.70 20.10
C ILE A 2 11.79 10.60 21.47
N PHE A 3 11.26 9.76 22.35
CA PHE A 3 11.83 9.55 23.68
C PHE A 3 12.21 8.09 23.85
N GLY A 4 13.39 7.86 24.41
CA GLY A 4 13.88 6.53 24.75
C GLY A 4 13.39 6.09 26.13
N TRP A 5 13.84 4.91 26.52
CA TRP A 5 13.73 4.45 27.90
C TRP A 5 14.27 5.51 28.89
N LEU A 6 13.64 5.65 30.06
CA LEU A 6 13.94 6.70 31.06
C LEU A 6 13.71 8.15 30.57
N GLY A 7 12.98 8.35 29.48
CA GLY A 7 12.57 9.68 29.01
C GLY A 7 13.69 10.49 28.37
N TYR A 8 14.81 9.85 28.00
CA TYR A 8 15.88 10.53 27.30
C TYR A 8 15.42 10.99 25.90
N PRO A 9 15.59 12.26 25.55
CA PRO A 9 15.21 12.77 24.23
C PRO A 9 16.13 12.16 23.16
N MET A 10 15.54 11.73 22.05
CA MET A 10 16.22 11.17 20.89
C MET A 10 15.82 11.95 19.63
N GLN A 11 16.73 12.03 18.68
CA GLN A 11 16.50 12.70 17.40
C GLN A 11 16.90 11.77 16.26
N ILE A 12 16.04 11.71 15.24
CA ILE A 12 16.37 11.12 13.95
C ILE A 12 16.56 12.27 12.96
N LYS A 13 17.69 12.28 12.26
CA LYS A 13 17.95 13.19 11.14
C LYS A 13 18.01 12.36 9.87
N VAL A 14 17.16 12.67 8.91
CA VAL A 14 17.12 12.02 7.60
C VAL A 14 17.37 13.10 6.56
N ASP A 15 18.36 12.87 5.70
CA ASP A 15 18.57 13.67 4.49
C ASP A 15 18.27 12.77 3.28
N PHE A 16 17.36 13.21 2.44
CA PHE A 16 16.84 12.44 1.30
C PHE A 16 16.95 13.27 0.03
N LEU A 17 18.06 13.08 -0.67
CA LEU A 17 18.35 13.75 -1.93
C LEU A 17 17.75 12.96 -3.09
N CYS A 18 16.72 13.51 -3.72
CA CYS A 18 15.95 12.82 -4.73
C CYS A 18 15.69 13.67 -5.95
N ARG A 19 15.45 12.98 -7.07
CA ARG A 19 14.91 13.59 -8.28
C ARG A 19 13.46 13.16 -8.40
N ASP A 20 12.55 14.08 -8.12
CA ASP A 20 11.11 13.80 -8.03
C ASP A 20 10.57 13.07 -9.25
N SER A 21 10.95 13.50 -10.46
CA SER A 21 10.49 12.86 -11.70
C SER A 21 10.97 11.41 -11.85
N ILE A 22 12.17 11.09 -11.35
CA ILE A 22 12.71 9.72 -11.41
C ILE A 22 11.95 8.82 -10.43
N LEU A 23 11.54 9.36 -9.28
CA LEU A 23 10.72 8.62 -8.31
C LEU A 23 9.25 8.51 -8.75
N ALA A 24 8.71 9.54 -9.38
CA ALA A 24 7.29 9.60 -9.77
C ALA A 24 6.97 8.79 -11.03
N ALA A 25 7.89 8.74 -12.01
CA ALA A 25 7.68 8.01 -13.26
C ALA A 25 7.30 6.53 -13.08
N PRO A 26 8.01 5.70 -12.28
CA PRO A 26 7.62 4.31 -12.07
C PRO A 26 6.28 4.18 -11.33
N LEU A 27 5.99 5.07 -10.37
CA LEU A 27 4.70 5.07 -9.66
C LEU A 27 3.53 5.33 -10.62
N ALA A 28 3.71 6.28 -11.56
CA ALA A 28 2.71 6.57 -12.57
C ALA A 28 2.51 5.39 -13.54
N LEU A 29 3.61 4.72 -13.95
CA LEU A 29 3.54 3.53 -14.80
C LEU A 29 2.77 2.39 -14.11
N ASP A 30 3.11 2.09 -12.85
CA ASP A 30 2.44 1.06 -12.06
C ASP A 30 0.94 1.34 -11.94
N LEU A 31 0.55 2.59 -11.65
CA LEU A 31 -0.85 3.00 -11.57
C LEU A 31 -1.60 2.75 -12.88
N VAL A 32 -1.01 3.08 -14.03
CA VAL A 32 -1.65 2.84 -15.34
C VAL A 32 -1.84 1.34 -15.59
N LEU A 33 -0.83 0.52 -15.28
CA LEU A 33 -0.90 -0.93 -15.43
C LEU A 33 -1.98 -1.55 -14.52
N PHE A 34 -2.04 -1.11 -13.26
CA PHE A 34 -3.03 -1.64 -12.32
C PHE A 34 -4.45 -1.16 -12.61
N LEU A 35 -4.63 0.06 -13.12
CA LEU A 35 -5.95 0.54 -13.55
C LEU A 35 -6.46 -0.24 -14.76
N ASP A 36 -5.60 -0.55 -15.74
CA ASP A 36 -5.95 -1.42 -16.87
C ASP A 36 -6.31 -2.84 -16.39
N LEU A 37 -5.57 -3.39 -15.44
CA LEU A 37 -5.91 -4.66 -14.79
C LEU A 37 -7.29 -4.58 -14.12
N ALA A 38 -7.54 -3.56 -13.30
CA ALA A 38 -8.81 -3.35 -12.60
C ALA A 38 -10.00 -3.28 -13.56
N GLN A 39 -9.81 -2.62 -14.71
CA GLN A 39 -10.83 -2.50 -15.75
C GLN A 39 -11.15 -3.85 -16.44
N ARG A 40 -10.15 -4.74 -16.56
CA ARG A 40 -10.29 -6.07 -17.17
C ARG A 40 -10.82 -7.11 -16.19
N THR A 41 -10.63 -6.92 -14.89
CA THR A 41 -11.08 -7.85 -13.85
C THR A 41 -12.54 -7.62 -13.48
N PRO A 42 -13.45 -8.61 -13.67
CA PRO A 42 -14.88 -8.43 -13.39
C PRO A 42 -15.21 -8.00 -11.96
N SER A 43 -14.46 -8.50 -10.96
CA SER A 43 -14.68 -8.19 -9.55
C SER A 43 -14.24 -6.77 -9.16
N LEU A 44 -13.34 -6.13 -9.91
CA LEU A 44 -12.81 -4.79 -9.61
C LEU A 44 -13.46 -3.68 -10.44
N LYS A 45 -13.98 -4.01 -11.63
CA LYS A 45 -14.41 -3.02 -12.63
C LYS A 45 -15.48 -2.03 -12.15
N HIS A 46 -16.34 -2.45 -11.23
CA HIS A 46 -17.53 -1.68 -10.82
C HIS A 46 -17.57 -1.31 -9.33
N ILE A 47 -16.46 -1.46 -8.62
CA ILE A 47 -16.42 -1.18 -7.17
C ILE A 47 -16.38 0.32 -6.83
N GLY A 48 -16.15 1.18 -7.84
CA GLY A 48 -15.96 2.61 -7.64
C GLY A 48 -14.54 2.91 -7.18
N ILE A 49 -14.37 3.30 -5.91
CA ILE A 49 -13.07 3.69 -5.36
C ILE A 49 -12.16 2.45 -5.25
N GLN A 50 -10.99 2.54 -5.88
CA GLN A 50 -9.99 1.46 -5.90
C GLN A 50 -9.06 1.57 -4.68
N ASP A 51 -9.60 1.37 -3.47
CA ASP A 51 -8.87 1.58 -2.21
C ASP A 51 -7.59 0.72 -2.05
N TRP A 52 -7.43 -0.34 -2.85
CA TRP A 52 -6.24 -1.20 -2.85
C TRP A 52 -5.02 -0.56 -3.55
N LEU A 53 -5.23 0.52 -4.33
CA LEU A 53 -4.16 1.34 -4.92
C LEU A 53 -3.65 2.43 -3.97
N SER A 54 -4.12 2.46 -2.72
CA SER A 54 -3.75 3.44 -1.69
C SER A 54 -2.24 3.57 -1.48
N PHE A 55 -1.47 2.50 -1.71
CA PHE A 55 -0.01 2.48 -1.64
C PHE A 55 0.67 3.59 -2.48
N TYR A 56 0.07 3.98 -3.59
CA TYR A 56 0.64 4.96 -4.53
C TYR A 56 0.24 6.42 -4.23
N PHE A 57 -0.65 6.66 -3.27
CA PHE A 57 -1.22 7.98 -3.02
C PHE A 57 -0.90 8.49 -1.61
N LYS A 58 -0.49 9.76 -1.53
CA LYS A 58 -0.29 10.45 -0.24
C LYS A 58 -1.60 10.59 0.55
N SER A 59 -2.71 10.74 -0.15
CA SER A 59 -4.04 10.92 0.42
C SER A 59 -5.02 9.99 -0.29
N PRO A 60 -5.06 8.70 0.09
CA PRO A 60 -5.91 7.74 -0.57
C PRO A 60 -7.39 8.09 -0.35
N GLN A 61 -8.18 7.95 -1.40
CA GLN A 61 -9.63 8.06 -1.28
C GLN A 61 -10.18 6.82 -0.60
N THR A 62 -11.17 7.01 0.26
CA THR A 62 -11.92 5.95 0.93
C THR A 62 -13.40 6.23 0.85
N VAL A 63 -14.20 5.19 1.09
CA VAL A 63 -15.65 5.36 1.25
C VAL A 63 -15.98 6.27 2.46
N PRO A 64 -17.07 7.06 2.41
CA PRO A 64 -17.46 7.92 3.53
C PRO A 64 -17.58 7.14 4.84
N GLY A 65 -16.93 7.65 5.90
CA GLY A 65 -16.93 7.02 7.22
C GLY A 65 -15.78 6.03 7.47
N LEU A 66 -14.98 5.68 6.45
CA LEU A 66 -13.79 4.85 6.61
C LEU A 66 -12.53 5.72 6.76
N TYR A 67 -11.69 5.37 7.73
CA TYR A 67 -10.39 6.01 7.92
C TYR A 67 -9.41 5.61 6.80
N PRO A 68 -8.74 6.58 6.14
CA PRO A 68 -7.69 6.28 5.17
C PRO A 68 -6.46 5.69 5.86
N GLU A 69 -6.13 4.45 5.52
CA GLU A 69 -4.90 3.80 5.98
C GLU A 69 -3.69 4.54 5.40
N HIS A 70 -2.69 4.82 6.23
CA HIS A 70 -1.46 5.52 5.85
C HIS A 70 -0.19 4.71 6.16
N ASP A 71 -0.33 3.54 6.78
CA ASP A 71 0.77 2.59 6.92
C ASP A 71 1.09 1.93 5.57
N LEU A 72 2.27 2.24 5.02
CA LEU A 72 2.75 1.72 3.74
C LEU A 72 2.81 0.19 3.70
N PHE A 73 3.09 -0.49 4.82
CA PHE A 73 3.16 -1.95 4.87
C PHE A 73 1.77 -2.58 4.81
N ILE A 74 0.79 -1.99 5.50
CA ILE A 74 -0.60 -2.43 5.44
C ILE A 74 -1.17 -2.18 4.03
N GLN A 75 -0.90 -1.02 3.44
CA GLN A 75 -1.28 -0.71 2.06
C GLN A 75 -0.64 -1.69 1.05
N LEU A 76 0.64 -2.03 1.21
CA LEU A 76 1.31 -3.01 0.38
C LEU A 76 0.72 -4.42 0.54
N MET A 77 0.38 -4.81 1.77
CA MET A 77 -0.30 -6.08 2.05
C MET A 77 -1.67 -6.10 1.37
N LYS A 78 -2.44 -5.01 1.43
CA LYS A 78 -3.73 -4.85 0.75
C LYS A 78 -3.59 -4.99 -0.76
N LEU A 79 -2.59 -4.35 -1.36
CA LEU A 79 -2.25 -4.49 -2.78
C LEU A 79 -1.99 -5.96 -3.15
N LYS A 80 -1.08 -6.63 -2.44
CA LYS A 80 -0.74 -8.04 -2.71
C LYS A 80 -1.92 -8.98 -2.53
N ASN A 81 -2.67 -8.84 -1.45
CA ASN A 81 -3.83 -9.68 -1.16
C ASN A 81 -4.95 -9.49 -2.17
N THR A 82 -5.12 -8.27 -2.72
CA THR A 82 -6.07 -8.04 -3.81
C THR A 82 -5.68 -8.81 -5.07
N LEU A 83 -4.39 -8.78 -5.45
CA LEU A 83 -3.90 -9.53 -6.62
C LEU A 83 -4.00 -11.05 -6.43
N ARG A 84 -3.65 -11.56 -5.24
CA ARG A 84 -3.80 -12.98 -4.90
C ARG A 84 -5.25 -13.42 -4.97
N HIS A 85 -6.16 -12.63 -4.38
CA HIS A 85 -7.59 -12.91 -4.43
C HIS A 85 -8.13 -13.00 -5.87
N ILE A 86 -7.69 -12.12 -6.77
CA ILE A 86 -8.11 -12.14 -8.18
C ILE A 86 -7.57 -13.36 -8.93
N GLN A 87 -6.40 -13.86 -8.54
CA GLN A 87 -5.85 -15.11 -9.08
C GLN A 87 -6.42 -16.38 -8.42
N GLY A 88 -7.26 -16.25 -7.39
CA GLY A 88 -7.78 -17.39 -6.63
C GLY A 88 -6.76 -18.00 -5.65
N GLU A 89 -5.69 -17.27 -5.36
CA GLU A 89 -4.65 -17.63 -4.39
C GLU A 89 -5.08 -17.28 -2.96
N GLU A 90 -4.55 -18.01 -1.98
CA GLU A 90 -4.77 -17.70 -0.56
C GLU A 90 -4.20 -16.33 -0.17
N LEU A 91 -4.80 -15.70 0.84
CA LEU A 91 -4.34 -14.41 1.33
C LEU A 91 -3.06 -14.57 2.15
N ILE A 92 -2.14 -13.60 2.05
CA ILE A 92 -0.96 -13.56 2.91
C ILE A 92 -1.43 -13.26 4.32
N THR A 93 -1.12 -14.17 5.24
CA THR A 93 -1.22 -13.94 6.67
C THR A 93 0.18 -13.92 7.26
N HIS A 94 0.52 -12.89 8.04
CA HIS A 94 1.84 -12.80 8.69
C HIS A 94 1.91 -13.65 9.97
N LEU A 95 1.15 -14.75 10.05
CA LEU A 95 1.13 -15.65 11.20
C LEU A 95 2.45 -16.42 11.32
N GLY A 96 3.21 -16.59 10.23
CA GLY A 96 4.53 -17.22 10.24
C GLY A 96 4.51 -18.73 10.54
N LEU A 97 3.32 -19.31 10.71
CA LEU A 97 3.14 -20.74 10.92
C LEU A 97 3.36 -21.56 9.64
N GLU A 98 3.20 -20.92 8.47
CA GLU A 98 3.35 -21.51 7.13
C GLU A 98 4.81 -21.78 6.71
N TYR A 99 5.81 -21.32 7.49
CA TYR A 99 7.24 -21.50 7.16
C TYR A 99 7.84 -22.82 7.64
N TYR A 100 7.11 -23.58 8.47
CA TYR A 100 7.63 -24.73 9.19
C TYR A 100 7.04 -26.07 8.73
N ASP A 101 6.27 -26.08 7.63
CA ASP A 101 5.78 -27.28 6.95
C ASP A 101 6.76 -27.78 5.87
#